data_AF-A0A847A562-F1
#
_entry.id   AF-A0A847A562-F1
#
_cell.length_a   1.000
_cell.length_b   1.000
_cell.length_c   1.000
_cell.angle_alpha   90.00
_cell.angle_beta   90.00
_cell.angle_gamma   90.00
#
_symmetry.space_group_name_H-M   'P 1'
#
loop_
_entity.id
_entity.type
_entity.pdbx_description
1 polymer ?
#
loop_
_entity_poly.entity_id
_entity_poly.type
_entity_poly.pdbx_seq_one_letter_code
_entity_poly.pdbx_strand_id
1 'polypeptide(L)' 'MLTQTKIRQAISDIRAAEATLSRAVQVLRDAGVWSGADADRFEREWNEQVRGQLLRAAGTIESVSYVPFTP' A
#
# COMPACT_ATOMS: atom_id res chain seq x y z
N MET A 1 3.92 -9.19 -22.52
CA MET A 1 2.77 -8.38 -22.04
C MET A 1 2.41 -8.79 -20.63
N LEU A 2 2.43 -7.87 -19.67
CA LEU A 2 1.71 -8.07 -18.40
C LEU A 2 0.21 -8.11 -18.74
N THR A 3 -0.45 -9.24 -18.52
CA THR A 3 -1.89 -9.34 -18.76
C THR A 3 -2.62 -8.44 -17.76
N GLN A 4 -3.72 -7.80 -18.17
CA GLN A 4 -4.53 -6.90 -17.31
C GLN A 4 -4.88 -7.55 -15.96
N THR A 5 -5.07 -8.88 -15.96
CA THR A 5 -5.23 -9.71 -14.75
C THR A 5 -4.04 -9.63 -13.80
N LYS A 6 -2.80 -9.75 -14.29
CA LYS A 6 -1.58 -9.65 -13.45
C LYS A 6 -1.41 -8.26 -12.85
N ILE A 7 -1.81 -7.23 -13.59
CA ILE A 7 -1.79 -5.84 -13.12
C ILE A 7 -2.79 -5.64 -11.96
N ARG A 8 -4.03 -6.10 -12.13
CA ARG A 8 -5.04 -6.06 -11.06
C ARG A 8 -4.63 -6.87 -9.84
N GLN A 9 -4.02 -8.04 -10.05
CA GLN A 9 -3.48 -8.86 -8.98
C GLN A 9 -2.40 -8.09 -8.20
N ALA A 10 -1.42 -7.49 -8.89
CA ALA A 10 -0.38 -6.70 -8.23
C ALA A 10 -0.95 -5.51 -7.43
N ILE A 11 -1.96 -4.82 -7.94
CA ILE A 11 -2.67 -3.75 -7.20
C ILE A 11 -3.31 -4.31 -5.93
N SER A 12 -4.00 -5.44 -6.04
CA SER A 12 -4.62 -6.12 -4.89
C SER A 12 -3.57 -6.52 -3.85
N ASP A 13 -2.44 -7.08 -4.29
CA ASP A 13 -1.35 -7.52 -3.42
C ASP A 13 -0.73 -6.33 -2.68
N ILE A 14 -0.55 -5.18 -3.34
CA ILE A 14 -0.07 -3.94 -2.71
C ILE A 14 -1.03 -3.49 -1.59
N ARG A 15 -2.34 -3.48 -1.85
CA ARG A 15 -3.36 -3.10 -0.85
C ARG A 15 -3.40 -4.09 0.31
N ALA A 16 -3.28 -5.39 0.03
CA ALA A 16 -3.24 -6.42 1.05
C ALA A 16 -1.99 -6.33 1.93
N ALA A 17 -0.83 -6.04 1.34
CA ALA A 17 0.42 -5.83 2.07
C ALA A 17 0.34 -4.61 2.99
N GLU A 18 -0.24 -3.50 2.52
CA GLU A 18 -0.47 -2.31 3.33
C GLU A 18 -1.39 -2.60 4.53
N ALA A 19 -2.51 -3.28 4.30
CA ALA A 19 -3.43 -3.65 5.37
C ALA A 19 -2.79 -4.58 6.42
N THR A 20 -1.95 -5.52 5.95
CA THR A 20 -1.22 -6.45 6.83
C THR A 20 -0.22 -5.70 7.72
N LEU A 21 0.53 -4.76 7.14
CA LEU A 21 1.51 -3.99 7.90
C LEU A 21 0.85 -3.04 8.90
N SER A 22 -0.23 -2.35 8.49
CA SER A 22 -1.04 -1.52 9.39
C SER A 22 -1.58 -2.32 10.58
N ARG A 23 -2.03 -3.56 10.35
CA ARG A 23 -2.46 -4.46 11.43
C ARG A 23 -1.30 -4.90 12.33
N ALA A 24 -0.13 -5.22 11.76
CA ALA A 24 1.04 -5.60 12.53
C ALA A 24 1.49 -4.46 13.47
N VAL A 25 1.56 -3.23 12.95
CA VAL A 25 1.84 -2.03 13.76
C VAL A 25 0.83 -1.88 14.90
N GLN A 26 -0.46 -2.07 14.63
CA GLN A 26 -1.48 -2.00 15.68
C GLN A 26 -1.26 -3.05 16.79
N VAL A 27 -0.99 -4.30 16.42
CA VAL A 27 -0.69 -5.38 17.40
C VAL A 27 0.52 -5.01 18.26
N LEU A 28 1.56 -4.43 17.66
CA LEU A 28 2.75 -4.01 18.40
C LEU A 28 2.47 -2.80 19.30
N ARG A 29 1.58 -1.88 18.89
CA ARG A 29 1.11 -0.75 19.72
C ARG A 29 0.33 -1.27 20.93
N ASP A 30 -0.59 -2.21 20.71
CA ASP A 30 -1.41 -2.80 21.76
C ASP A 30 -0.55 -3.59 22.78
N ALA A 31 0.52 -4.23 22.30
CA ALA A 31 1.51 -4.90 23.16
C ALA A 31 2.47 -3.93 23.87
N GLY A 32 2.41 -2.62 23.60
CA GLY A 32 3.27 -1.59 24.18
C GLY A 32 4.71 -1.60 23.68
N VAL A 33 5.06 -2.47 22.72
CA VAL A 33 6.43 -2.61 22.18
C VAL A 33 6.70 -1.66 21.02
N TRP A 34 5.65 -1.04 20.45
CA TRP A 34 5.76 -0.04 19.40
C TRP A 34 5.26 1.30 19.90
N SER A 35 6.17 2.09 20.46
CA SER A 35 5.88 3.39 21.07
C SER A 35 7.12 4.30 21.04
N GLY A 36 6.89 5.59 21.30
CA GLY A 36 7.95 6.60 21.38
C GLY A 36 8.33 7.22 20.04
N ALA A 37 9.27 8.16 20.09
CA ALA A 37 9.60 9.03 18.96
C ALA A 37 10.11 8.26 17.73
N ASP A 38 10.83 7.16 17.92
CA ASP A 38 11.37 6.36 16.81
C ASP A 38 10.27 5.58 16.08
N ALA A 39 9.29 5.04 16.82
CA ALA A 39 8.12 4.37 16.23
C ALA A 39 7.28 5.36 15.40
N ASP A 40 7.03 6.55 15.96
CA ASP A 40 6.29 7.60 15.25
C ASP A 40 7.07 8.14 14.03
N ARG A 41 8.40 8.22 14.13
CA ARG A 41 9.27 8.59 13.00
C ARG A 41 9.22 7.53 11.90
N PHE A 42 9.35 6.25 12.25
CA PHE A 42 9.27 5.15 11.30
C PHE A 42 7.94 5.16 10.56
N GLU A 43 6.81 5.29 11.28
CA GLU A 43 5.49 5.29 10.64
C GLU A 43 5.31 6.46 9.67
N ARG A 44 5.85 7.63 10.00
CA ARG A 44 5.84 8.80 9.13
C ARG A 44 6.67 8.57 7.87
N GLU A 45 7.91 8.13 8.03
CA GLU A 45 8.81 7.84 6.91
C GLU A 45 8.25 6.73 6.02
N TRP A 46 7.68 5.68 6.61
CA TRP A 46 6.99 4.62 5.89
C TRP A 46 5.79 5.15 5.08
N ASN A 47 4.95 5.98 5.73
CA ASN A 47 3.78 6.55 5.07
C ASN A 47 4.16 7.45 3.89
N GLU A 48 5.18 8.28 4.05
CA GLU A 48 5.61 9.25 3.05
C GLU A 48 6.41 8.60 1.91
N GLN A 49 7.38 7.76 2.25
CA GLN A 49 8.36 7.25 1.29
C GLN A 49 7.90 5.99 0.58
N VAL A 50 7.11 5.13 1.24
CA VAL A 50 6.76 3.82 0.71
C VAL A 50 5.26 3.71 0.44
N ARG A 51 4.44 3.78 1.48
CA ARG A 51 2.99 3.53 1.39
C ARG A 51 2.32 4.50 0.42
N GLY A 52 2.56 5.80 0.58
CA GLY A 52 1.96 6.83 -0.25
C GLY A 52 2.37 6.73 -1.73
N GLN A 53 3.60 6.29 -2.02
CA GLN A 53 4.05 6.09 -3.40
C GLN A 53 3.41 4.84 -4.02
N LEU A 54 3.39 3.73 -3.29
CA LEU A 54 2.81 2.46 -3.75
C LEU A 54 1.30 2.57 -4.01
N LEU A 55 0.56 3.21 -3.10
CA LEU A 55 -0.89 3.39 -3.28
C LEU A 55 -1.21 4.33 -4.44
N ARG A 56 -0.42 5.41 -4.63
CA ARG A 56 -0.58 6.30 -5.80
C ARG A 56 -0.25 5.59 -7.11
N ALA A 57 0.81 4.79 -7.15
CA ALA A 57 1.15 3.99 -8.32
C ALA A 57 0.03 3.00 -8.64
N ALA A 58 -0.48 2.28 -7.64
CA ALA A 58 -1.60 1.36 -7.80
C ALA A 58 -2.86 2.05 -8.33
N GLY A 59 -3.23 3.22 -7.79
CA GLY A 59 -4.37 4.00 -8.27
C GLY A 59 -4.18 4.55 -9.69
N THR A 60 -2.97 5.00 -10.04
CA THR A 60 -2.64 5.45 -11.39
C THR A 60 -2.81 4.31 -12.39
N ILE A 61 -2.25 3.15 -12.08
CA ILE A 61 -2.36 1.96 -12.94
C ILE A 61 -3.83 1.54 -13.09
N GLU A 62 -4.62 1.53 -12.01
CA GLU A 62 -6.05 1.23 -12.06
C GLU A 62 -6.81 2.19 -12.99
N SER A 63 -6.53 3.50 -12.91
CA SER A 63 -7.17 4.51 -13.75
C SER A 63 -6.87 4.35 -15.26
N VAL A 64 -5.61 4.03 -15.59
CA VAL A 64 -5.18 3.79 -16.99
C VAL A 64 -5.73 2.45 -17.51
N SER A 65 -5.86 1.46 -16.63
CA SER A 65 -6.45 0.15 -16.96
C SER A 65 -7.96 0.20 -17.18
N TYR A 66 -8.62 1.28 -16.75
CA TYR A 66 -10.07 1.45 -16.81
C TYR A 66 -10.55 2.14 -18.10
N VAL A 67 -9.66 2.70 -18.94
CA VAL A 67 -10.10 3.34 -20.19
C VAL A 67 -10.79 2.30 -21.07
N PRO A 68 -12.12 2.41 -21.29
CA PRO A 68 -12.82 1.48 -22.14
C PRO A 68 -12.40 1.77 -23.58
N PHE A 69 -11.92 0.75 -24.28
CA PHE A 69 -11.75 0.80 -25.72
C PHE A 69 -13.15 1.05 -26.32
N THR A 70 -13.40 2.28 -26.76
CA THR A 70 -14.57 2.59 -27.56
C THR A 70 -14.16 2.34 -29.01
N PRO A 71 -14.80 1.39 -29.72
CA PRO A 71 -14.45 1.03 -31.09
C PRO A 71 -14.69 2.19 -32.08
#